data_AF-A0A9P5NKW4-F1
#
_entry.id   AF-A0A9P5NKW4-F1
#
_cell.length_a   1.000
_cell.length_b   1.000
_cell.length_c   1.000
_cell.angle_alpha   90.00
_cell.angle_beta   90.00
_cell.angle_gamma   90.00
#
_symmetry.space_group_name_H-M   'P 1'
#
loop_
_entity.id
_entity.type
_entity.pdbx_description
1 polymer ?
#
loop_
_entity_poly.entity_id
_entity_poly.type
_entity_poly.pdbx_seq_one_letter_code
_entity_poly.pdbx_strand_id
1 'polypeptide(L)'
;MKGRAQGKHHVYSCLAELLQQNWSRLRRVDVRIGPEALYHSSLWKTFLFPAPQLVSFKVVFQGTRPRIFSSQDGFLFAGNAPSLREIGTKNMTFSIQAPWAAQLRQLQLESADFKAYETLEVIKQMPLLEYLSLSHIAGPPPVPLPAEESINIPRLTHLHLTNKLNIALPFVHAIKSSNHCTLIWASPAIDFGIPAQEAIYAIRRVLIRYSNGFFSSQSTPGALRLI
;
A
#
# COMPACT_ATOMS: atom_id res chain seq x y z
N MET A 1 7.68 17.85 -3.53
CA MET A 1 7.92 17.69 -4.97
C MET A 1 6.85 16.76 -5.53
N LYS A 2 6.05 17.25 -6.48
CA LYS A 2 5.10 16.46 -7.25
C LYS A 2 5.42 16.66 -8.73
N GLY A 3 5.52 15.60 -9.50
CA GLY A 3 5.90 15.72 -10.91
C GLY A 3 5.83 14.40 -11.66
N ARG A 4 6.01 14.50 -12.97
CA ARG A 4 6.17 13.35 -13.86
C ARG A 4 7.52 13.50 -14.53
N ALA A 5 8.41 12.53 -14.30
CA ALA A 5 9.71 12.47 -14.93
C ALA A 5 9.64 11.48 -16.08
N GLN A 6 9.63 12.01 -17.30
CA GLN A 6 9.70 11.25 -18.54
C GLN A 6 10.64 11.98 -19.49
N GLY A 7 11.49 11.23 -20.19
CA GLY A 7 12.36 11.81 -21.19
C GLY A 7 13.72 11.13 -21.26
N LYS A 8 14.66 11.84 -21.87
CA LYS A 8 16.03 11.36 -22.08
C LYS A 8 16.82 11.38 -20.76
N HIS A 9 17.99 10.73 -20.79
CA HIS A 9 18.94 10.58 -19.67
C HIS A 9 19.14 11.84 -18.80
N HIS A 10 19.24 13.04 -19.39
CA HIS A 10 19.47 14.28 -18.65
C HIS A 10 18.33 14.65 -17.68
N VAL A 11 17.09 14.25 -17.97
CA VAL A 11 15.93 14.52 -17.10
C VAL A 11 16.08 13.79 -15.76
N TYR A 12 16.52 12.53 -15.81
CA TYR A 12 16.70 11.71 -14.60
C TYR A 12 17.97 12.10 -13.83
N SER A 13 19.03 12.53 -14.52
CA SER A 13 20.21 13.11 -13.85
C SER A 13 19.85 14.37 -13.07
N CYS A 14 19.13 15.31 -13.70
CA CYS A 14 18.66 16.52 -13.04
C CYS A 14 17.73 16.20 -11.85
N LEU A 15 16.81 15.24 -12.01
CA LEU A 15 15.96 14.77 -10.91
C LEU A 15 16.77 14.18 -9.75
N ALA A 16 17.79 13.36 -10.05
CA ALA A 16 18.64 12.76 -9.04
C ALA A 16 19.41 13.83 -8.26
N GLU A 17 20.01 14.81 -8.96
CA GLU A 17 20.70 15.94 -8.32
C GLU A 17 19.75 16.77 -7.45
N LEU A 18 18.57 17.10 -7.97
CA LEU A 18 17.55 17.85 -7.22
C LEU A 18 17.14 17.11 -5.94
N LEU A 19 16.91 15.79 -6.05
CA LEU A 19 16.56 14.96 -4.90
C LEU A 19 17.72 14.90 -3.90
N GLN A 20 18.96 14.66 -4.35
CA GLN A 20 20.12 14.58 -3.47
C GLN A 20 20.36 15.87 -2.70
N GLN A 21 20.27 17.03 -3.37
CA GLN A 21 20.49 18.33 -2.74
C GLN A 21 19.42 18.70 -1.72
N ASN A 22 18.20 18.19 -1.88
CA ASN A 22 17.04 18.60 -1.08
C ASN A 22 16.48 17.50 -0.18
N TRP A 23 17.03 16.28 -0.22
CA TRP A 23 16.42 15.06 0.35
C TRP A 23 15.98 15.22 1.80
N SER A 24 16.87 15.73 2.65
CA SER A 24 16.64 15.90 4.08
C SER A 24 15.51 16.89 4.43
N ARG A 25 15.17 17.79 3.50
CA ARG A 25 14.14 18.83 3.67
C ARG A 25 12.82 18.50 2.98
N LEU A 26 12.82 17.49 2.10
CA LEU A 26 11.62 17.13 1.35
C LEU A 26 10.58 16.50 2.26
N ARG A 27 9.38 17.11 2.27
CA ARG A 27 8.22 16.57 3.00
C ARG A 27 7.36 15.65 2.16
N ARG A 28 7.39 15.80 0.83
CA ARG A 28 6.55 15.02 -0.09
C ARG A 28 7.31 14.71 -1.36
N VAL A 29 7.26 13.46 -1.78
CA VAL A 29 7.73 12.99 -3.08
C VAL A 29 6.54 12.29 -3.74
N ASP A 30 6.13 12.75 -4.90
CA ASP A 30 5.08 12.14 -5.72
C ASP A 30 5.54 12.19 -7.17
N VAL A 31 6.16 11.10 -7.62
CA VAL A 31 6.80 11.02 -8.94
C VAL A 31 6.34 9.81 -9.73
N ARG A 32 6.04 10.03 -11.01
CA ARG A 32 5.91 8.96 -12.01
C ARG A 32 7.16 8.90 -12.84
N ILE A 33 7.72 7.71 -12.99
CA ILE A 33 9.04 7.50 -13.58
C ILE A 33 8.92 6.53 -14.75
N GLY A 34 9.48 6.93 -15.90
CA GLY A 34 9.53 6.12 -17.12
C GLY A 34 10.55 4.97 -17.03
N PRO A 35 10.46 3.99 -17.96
CA PRO A 35 11.34 2.82 -17.99
C PRO A 35 12.81 3.15 -18.26
N GLU A 36 13.13 4.33 -18.79
CA GLU A 36 14.51 4.75 -19.05
C GLU A 36 15.25 5.11 -17.75
N ALA A 37 14.52 5.41 -16.67
CA ALA A 37 15.13 5.76 -15.39
C ALA A 37 15.86 4.58 -14.73
N LEU A 38 15.59 3.35 -15.14
CA LEU A 38 16.13 2.14 -14.51
C LEU A 38 17.66 2.09 -14.55
N TYR A 39 18.25 2.72 -15.57
CA TYR A 39 19.70 2.81 -15.73
C TYR A 39 20.36 3.85 -14.81
N HIS A 40 19.58 4.64 -14.07
CA HIS A 40 20.08 5.74 -13.22
C HIS A 40 20.17 5.34 -11.75
N SER A 41 21.21 4.57 -11.40
CA SER A 41 21.42 4.08 -10.02
C SER A 41 21.48 5.19 -8.95
N SER A 42 21.95 6.40 -9.31
CA SER A 42 22.07 7.54 -8.39
C SER A 42 20.72 8.04 -7.88
N LEU A 43 19.68 7.98 -8.72
CA LEU A 43 18.31 8.34 -8.33
C LEU A 43 17.82 7.44 -7.20
N TRP A 44 18.04 6.14 -7.36
CA TRP A 44 17.57 5.11 -6.44
C TRP A 44 18.33 5.07 -5.13
N LYS A 45 19.66 5.26 -5.19
CA LYS A 45 20.51 5.38 -4.00
C LYS A 45 20.03 6.50 -3.07
N THR A 46 19.44 7.57 -3.63
CA THR A 46 18.91 8.67 -2.82
C THR A 46 17.76 8.23 -1.91
N PHE A 47 16.92 7.27 -2.34
CA PHE A 47 15.82 6.75 -1.53
C PHE A 47 16.29 5.89 -0.34
N LEU A 48 17.58 5.50 -0.32
CA LEU A 48 18.20 4.78 0.79
C LEU A 48 18.77 5.73 1.85
N PHE A 49 18.81 7.04 1.61
CA PHE A 49 19.27 8.01 2.60
C PHE A 49 18.17 8.36 3.62
N PRO A 50 18.53 8.65 4.89
CA PRO A 50 17.60 9.14 5.90
C PRO A 50 16.73 10.30 5.40
N ALA A 51 15.44 10.24 5.71
CA ALA A 51 14.44 11.20 5.24
C ALA A 51 13.63 11.76 6.43
N PRO A 52 14.26 12.52 7.36
CA PRO A 52 13.67 12.86 8.66
C PRO A 52 12.38 13.70 8.55
N GLN A 53 12.27 14.53 7.51
CA GLN A 53 11.13 15.42 7.29
C GLN A 53 10.08 14.86 6.33
N LEU A 54 10.32 13.66 5.76
CA LEU A 54 9.45 13.09 4.72
C LEU A 54 8.13 12.61 5.33
N VAL A 55 7.02 13.11 4.80
CA VAL A 55 5.65 12.81 5.23
C VAL A 55 4.94 11.89 4.25
N SER A 56 5.17 12.07 2.95
CA SER A 56 4.51 11.30 1.89
C SER A 56 5.51 10.90 0.82
N PHE A 57 5.53 9.61 0.48
CA PHE A 57 6.40 9.05 -0.56
C PHE A 57 5.56 8.21 -1.53
N LYS A 58 5.40 8.73 -2.74
CA LYS A 58 4.63 8.12 -3.82
C LYS A 58 5.50 8.00 -5.06
N VAL A 59 5.81 6.77 -5.48
CA VAL A 59 6.65 6.51 -6.65
C VAL A 59 5.98 5.47 -7.54
N VAL A 60 5.80 5.82 -8.81
CA VAL A 60 5.12 4.96 -9.78
C VAL A 60 6.07 4.69 -10.94
N PHE A 61 6.53 3.45 -11.07
CA PHE A 61 7.30 3.02 -12.23
C PHE A 61 6.38 2.57 -13.36
N GLN A 62 6.56 3.18 -14.52
CA GLN A 62 5.84 2.83 -15.73
C GLN A 62 6.57 1.72 -16.48
N GLY A 63 5.84 0.68 -16.88
CA GLY A 63 6.39 -0.42 -17.67
C GLY A 63 6.95 -1.55 -16.81
N THR A 64 8.13 -2.05 -17.18
CA THR A 64 8.74 -3.25 -16.59
C THR A 64 9.17 -3.01 -15.15
N ARG A 65 9.06 -4.07 -14.34
CA ARG A 65 9.40 -4.06 -12.91
C ARG A 65 10.90 -4.02 -12.75
N PRO A 66 11.45 -2.94 -12.18
CA PRO A 66 12.86 -2.90 -11.92
C PRO A 66 13.14 -3.54 -10.56
N ARG A 67 14.06 -4.51 -10.54
CA ARG A 67 14.61 -5.06 -9.29
C ARG A 67 15.64 -4.08 -8.74
N ILE A 68 15.18 -2.88 -8.37
CA ILE A 68 16.06 -1.78 -7.92
C ILE A 68 16.52 -2.01 -6.49
N PHE A 69 15.60 -2.48 -5.65
CA PHE A 69 15.87 -2.79 -4.25
C PHE A 69 15.59 -4.27 -4.03
N SER A 70 16.64 -5.02 -3.81
CA SER A 70 16.57 -6.31 -3.14
C SER A 70 16.26 -6.09 -1.65
N SER A 71 15.73 -7.11 -0.99
CA SER A 71 15.59 -7.10 0.48
C SER A 71 16.94 -6.97 1.20
N GLN A 72 18.06 -7.17 0.49
CA GLN A 72 19.42 -7.01 1.02
C GLN A 72 19.92 -5.57 0.97
N ASP A 73 19.30 -4.69 0.16
CA ASP A 73 19.72 -3.29 0.00
C ASP A 73 19.30 -2.38 1.18
N GLY A 74 18.76 -2.98 2.24
CA GLY A 74 18.32 -2.31 3.44
C GLY A 74 16.89 -1.77 3.36
N PHE A 75 16.55 -0.92 4.31
CA PHE A 75 15.24 -0.27 4.38
C PHE A 75 15.23 1.02 3.55
N LEU A 76 14.08 1.35 2.96
CA LEU A 76 13.87 2.71 2.48
C LEU A 76 14.15 3.71 3.60
N PHE A 77 14.79 4.80 3.21
CA PHE A 77 15.18 5.90 4.09
C PHE A 77 16.19 5.50 5.17
N ALA A 78 16.96 4.42 4.95
CA ALA A 78 17.81 3.80 5.97
C ALA A 78 17.05 3.49 7.28
N GLY A 79 15.74 3.21 7.18
CA GLY A 79 14.86 3.01 8.34
C GLY A 79 14.53 4.29 9.13
N ASN A 80 15.05 5.45 8.75
CA ASN A 80 14.88 6.73 9.44
C ASN A 80 13.98 7.69 8.64
N ALA A 81 12.67 7.55 8.85
CA ALA A 81 11.66 8.48 8.33
C ALA A 81 10.55 8.73 9.37
N PRO A 82 10.87 9.33 10.54
CA PRO A 82 9.94 9.52 11.67
C PRO A 82 8.72 10.40 11.34
N SER A 83 8.77 11.19 10.27
CA SER A 83 7.62 12.00 9.86
C SER A 83 6.69 11.28 8.88
N LEU A 84 7.03 10.08 8.42
CA LEU A 84 6.35 9.41 7.32
C LEU A 84 4.95 8.95 7.73
N ARG A 85 3.97 9.25 6.88
CA ARG A 85 2.55 8.92 7.07
C ARG A 85 1.94 8.23 5.85
N GLU A 86 2.49 8.45 4.66
CA GLU A 86 1.94 7.90 3.43
C GLU A 86 3.04 7.24 2.60
N ILE A 87 2.79 5.99 2.20
CA ILE A 87 3.57 5.30 1.17
C ILE A 87 2.64 4.86 0.06
N GLY A 88 3.04 5.12 -1.18
CA GLY A 88 2.40 4.56 -2.35
C GLY A 88 3.43 4.15 -3.40
N THR A 89 3.45 2.89 -3.78
CA THR A 89 4.42 2.41 -4.76
C THR A 89 3.78 1.53 -5.81
N LYS A 90 4.12 1.77 -7.07
CA LYS A 90 3.80 0.87 -8.18
C LYS A 90 5.07 0.35 -8.82
N ASN A 91 5.14 -0.98 -8.99
CA ASN A 91 6.28 -1.69 -9.55
C ASN A 91 7.60 -1.32 -8.83
N MET A 92 7.59 -1.27 -7.50
CA MET A 92 8.77 -1.04 -6.67
C MET A 92 8.75 -2.03 -5.52
N THR A 93 9.90 -2.61 -5.24
CA THR A 93 10.13 -3.53 -4.12
C THR A 93 10.89 -2.82 -3.01
N PHE A 94 10.60 -3.16 -1.77
CA PHE A 94 11.37 -2.74 -0.60
C PHE A 94 10.91 -3.56 0.62
N SER A 95 11.72 -3.59 1.67
CA SER A 95 11.29 -4.13 2.96
C SER A 95 10.34 -3.14 3.64
N ILE A 96 9.07 -3.55 3.80
CA ILE A 96 8.06 -2.78 4.51
C ILE A 96 8.15 -2.94 6.05
N GLN A 97 8.95 -3.89 6.54
CA GLN A 97 9.22 -4.11 7.97
C GLN A 97 10.20 -3.08 8.54
N ALA A 98 9.96 -1.80 8.28
CA ALA A 98 10.83 -0.71 8.72
C ALA A 98 10.29 -0.05 10.00
N PRO A 99 11.15 0.59 10.83
CA PRO A 99 10.72 1.25 12.07
C PRO A 99 9.63 2.32 11.88
N TRP A 100 9.62 2.98 10.72
CA TRP A 100 8.61 3.99 10.38
C TRP A 100 7.24 3.40 9.99
N ALA A 101 7.08 2.08 9.87
CA ALA A 101 5.83 1.48 9.39
C ALA A 101 4.67 1.68 10.37
N ALA A 102 4.92 1.66 11.68
CA ALA A 102 3.88 1.71 12.71
C ALA A 102 3.08 3.03 12.75
N GLN A 103 3.63 4.08 12.15
CA GLN A 103 3.02 5.41 12.08
C GLN A 103 2.37 5.72 10.72
N LEU A 104 2.39 4.77 9.79
CA LEU A 104 1.71 4.94 8.51
C LEU A 104 0.21 5.06 8.69
N ARG A 105 -0.38 5.98 7.92
CA ARG A 105 -1.81 6.19 7.78
C ARG A 105 -2.31 5.77 6.42
N GLN A 106 -1.46 5.84 5.39
CA GLN A 106 -1.81 5.39 4.05
C GLN A 106 -0.74 4.46 3.50
N LEU A 107 -1.17 3.28 3.06
CA LEU A 107 -0.32 2.30 2.39
C LEU A 107 -0.96 1.91 1.06
N GLN A 108 -0.23 2.11 -0.03
CA GLN A 108 -0.61 1.66 -1.36
C GLN A 108 0.51 0.82 -1.96
N LEU A 109 0.27 -0.48 -2.13
CA LEU A 109 1.22 -1.41 -2.72
C LEU A 109 0.63 -1.95 -4.02
N GLU A 110 1.25 -1.61 -5.13
CA GLU A 110 0.91 -2.13 -6.45
C GLU A 110 2.14 -2.84 -7.04
N SER A 111 2.42 -4.05 -6.57
CA SER A 111 3.50 -4.88 -7.10
C SER A 111 3.28 -6.36 -6.81
N ALA A 112 3.72 -7.21 -7.73
CA ALA A 112 3.67 -8.67 -7.59
C ALA A 112 4.91 -9.26 -6.91
N ASP A 113 5.60 -8.46 -6.12
CA ASP A 113 6.74 -8.90 -5.33
C ASP A 113 6.40 -8.93 -3.82
N PHE A 114 5.34 -8.23 -3.42
CA PHE A 114 4.82 -8.34 -2.05
C PHE A 114 4.07 -9.65 -1.91
N LYS A 115 4.49 -10.48 -0.96
CA LYS A 115 3.79 -11.73 -0.64
C LYS A 115 2.62 -11.46 0.29
N ALA A 116 1.52 -12.16 0.07
CA ALA A 116 0.29 -11.94 0.84
C ALA A 116 0.47 -12.11 2.36
N TYR A 117 1.10 -13.22 2.80
CA TYR A 117 1.35 -13.49 4.22
C TYR A 117 2.27 -12.44 4.87
N GLU A 118 3.41 -12.13 4.24
CA GLU A 118 4.36 -11.12 4.73
C GLU A 118 3.68 -9.75 4.86
N THR A 119 2.82 -9.40 3.89
CA THR A 119 2.06 -8.15 3.91
C THR A 119 1.08 -8.11 5.09
N LEU A 120 0.38 -9.21 5.40
CA LEU A 120 -0.51 -9.29 6.56
C LEU A 120 0.24 -9.11 7.89
N GLU A 121 1.38 -9.79 8.07
CA GLU A 121 2.18 -9.67 9.29
C GLU A 121 2.67 -8.24 9.52
N VAL A 122 3.01 -7.52 8.45
CA VAL A 122 3.43 -6.13 8.56
C VAL A 122 2.24 -5.22 8.89
N ILE A 123 1.07 -5.45 8.27
CA ILE A 123 -0.13 -4.66 8.54
C ILE A 123 -0.54 -4.75 10.03
N LYS A 124 -0.31 -5.88 10.70
CA LYS A 124 -0.51 -6.02 12.16
C LYS A 124 0.23 -4.95 12.98
N GLN A 125 1.34 -4.45 12.47
CA GLN A 125 2.19 -3.47 13.13
C GLN A 125 1.77 -2.02 12.81
N MET A 126 0.69 -1.78 12.05
CA MET A 126 0.25 -0.45 11.60
C MET A 126 -1.07 -0.02 12.25
N PRO A 127 -1.11 0.27 13.57
CA PRO A 127 -2.35 0.59 14.29
C PRO A 127 -2.99 1.92 13.85
N LEU A 128 -2.23 2.80 13.18
CA LEU A 128 -2.70 4.11 12.72
C LEU A 128 -3.21 4.10 11.28
N LEU A 129 -3.27 2.94 10.63
CA LEU A 129 -3.61 2.85 9.21
C LEU A 129 -5.08 3.25 8.96
N GLU A 130 -5.27 4.19 8.05
CA GLU A 130 -6.56 4.76 7.65
C GLU A 130 -6.95 4.33 6.23
N TYR A 131 -5.96 4.17 5.34
CA TYR A 131 -6.14 3.77 3.96
C TYR A 131 -5.19 2.63 3.60
N LEU A 132 -5.74 1.52 3.12
CA LEU A 132 -4.99 0.37 2.62
C LEU A 132 -5.43 0.06 1.19
N SER A 133 -4.47 0.11 0.25
CA SER A 133 -4.67 -0.37 -1.12
C SER A 133 -3.63 -1.40 -1.47
N LEU A 134 -4.08 -2.59 -1.86
CA LEU A 134 -3.24 -3.71 -2.27
C LEU A 134 -3.65 -4.14 -3.66
N SER A 135 -2.70 -4.15 -4.59
CA SER A 135 -2.94 -4.45 -5.99
C SER A 135 -1.83 -5.36 -6.53
N HIS A 136 -2.24 -6.40 -7.25
CA HIS A 136 -1.34 -7.38 -7.85
C HIS A 136 -0.37 -8.08 -6.89
N ILE A 137 -0.76 -8.29 -5.61
CA ILE A 137 0.00 -9.03 -4.60
C ILE A 137 0.25 -10.46 -5.07
N ALA A 138 1.45 -10.98 -4.78
CA ALA A 138 1.88 -12.30 -5.20
C ALA A 138 1.96 -13.30 -4.05
N GLY A 139 2.40 -14.51 -4.41
CA GLY A 139 2.52 -15.64 -3.51
C GLY A 139 1.25 -16.48 -3.44
N PRO A 140 1.31 -17.58 -2.67
CA PRO A 140 0.13 -18.39 -2.40
C PRO A 140 -0.91 -17.58 -1.59
N PRO A 141 -2.19 -17.97 -1.68
CA PRO A 141 -3.21 -17.50 -0.73
C PRO A 141 -2.71 -17.66 0.70
N PRO A 142 -2.78 -16.61 1.53
CA PRO A 142 -2.42 -16.76 2.92
C PRO A 142 -3.46 -17.67 3.60
N VAL A 143 -2.98 -18.47 4.55
CA VAL A 143 -3.86 -19.35 5.33
C VAL A 143 -4.91 -18.47 6.02
N PRO A 144 -6.20 -18.82 5.95
CA PRO A 144 -7.24 -18.09 6.67
C PRO A 144 -6.90 -18.04 8.16
N LEU A 145 -6.81 -16.83 8.72
CA LEU A 145 -6.60 -16.66 10.15
C LEU A 145 -7.90 -16.99 10.90
N PRO A 146 -7.82 -17.66 12.07
CA PRO A 146 -8.93 -17.76 13.01
C PRO A 146 -9.50 -16.37 13.36
N ALA A 147 -10.76 -16.31 13.79
CA ALA A 147 -11.40 -15.02 14.11
C ALA A 147 -10.67 -14.29 15.27
N GLU A 148 -10.11 -15.08 16.19
CA GLU A 148 -9.32 -14.67 17.34
C GLU A 148 -8.00 -14.00 16.94
N GLU A 149 -7.46 -14.35 15.77
CA GLU A 149 -6.22 -13.81 15.22
C GLU A 149 -6.46 -12.67 14.22
N SER A 150 -7.68 -12.12 14.20
CA SER A 150 -8.01 -10.99 13.34
C SER A 150 -7.17 -9.75 13.66
N ILE A 151 -6.70 -9.09 12.61
CA ILE A 151 -5.91 -7.87 12.64
C ILE A 151 -6.85 -6.70 12.88
N ASN A 152 -6.81 -6.15 14.08
CA ASN A 152 -7.65 -5.00 14.45
C ASN A 152 -7.01 -3.69 13.97
N ILE A 153 -7.65 -3.04 12.99
CA ILE A 153 -7.23 -1.73 12.44
C ILE A 153 -8.39 -0.75 12.61
N PRO A 154 -8.59 -0.23 13.84
CA PRO A 154 -9.80 0.52 14.20
C PRO A 154 -9.93 1.86 13.48
N ARG A 155 -8.86 2.36 12.85
CA ARG A 155 -8.85 3.61 12.08
C ARG A 155 -9.03 3.40 10.58
N LEU A 156 -9.08 2.15 10.11
CA LEU A 156 -9.19 1.87 8.68
C LEU A 156 -10.55 2.34 8.18
N THR A 157 -10.52 3.30 7.25
CA THR A 157 -11.69 3.88 6.59
C THR A 157 -11.81 3.44 5.14
N HIS A 158 -10.70 3.01 4.52
CA HIS A 158 -10.68 2.58 3.12
C HIS A 158 -9.84 1.31 2.97
N LEU A 159 -10.46 0.26 2.44
CA LEU A 159 -9.81 -0.97 2.05
C LEU A 159 -10.05 -1.19 0.55
N HIS A 160 -8.98 -1.09 -0.25
CA HIS A 160 -9.03 -1.28 -1.69
C HIS A 160 -8.19 -2.49 -2.10
N LEU A 161 -8.82 -3.51 -2.66
CA LEU A 161 -8.16 -4.73 -3.11
C LEU A 161 -8.35 -4.91 -4.62
N THR A 162 -7.25 -4.90 -5.36
CA THR A 162 -7.20 -5.26 -6.78
C THR A 162 -6.36 -6.53 -6.97
N ASN A 163 -6.90 -7.68 -6.55
CA ASN A 163 -6.19 -8.96 -6.54
C ASN A 163 -7.13 -10.11 -6.94
N LYS A 164 -6.54 -11.27 -7.27
CA LYS A 164 -7.30 -12.50 -7.44
C LYS A 164 -8.12 -12.80 -6.18
N LEU A 165 -9.30 -13.39 -6.37
CA LEU A 165 -10.26 -13.67 -5.29
C LEU A 165 -9.62 -14.47 -4.14
N ASN A 166 -8.84 -15.49 -4.46
CA ASN A 166 -8.15 -16.35 -3.48
C ASN A 166 -7.10 -15.60 -2.64
N ILE A 167 -6.54 -14.49 -3.13
CA ILE A 167 -5.64 -13.63 -2.35
C ILE A 167 -6.45 -12.61 -1.55
N ALA A 168 -7.42 -11.94 -2.19
CA ALA A 168 -8.18 -10.86 -1.56
C ALA A 168 -9.07 -11.34 -0.40
N LEU A 169 -9.75 -12.49 -0.54
CA LEU A 169 -10.65 -13.01 0.50
C LEU A 169 -9.97 -13.13 1.88
N PRO A 170 -8.80 -13.80 1.99
CA PRO A 170 -8.06 -13.86 3.25
C PRO A 170 -7.70 -12.49 3.84
N PHE A 171 -7.29 -11.52 3.03
CA PHE A 171 -7.00 -10.16 3.52
C PHE A 171 -8.24 -9.54 4.15
N VAL A 172 -9.38 -9.62 3.46
CA VAL A 172 -10.61 -9.05 3.97
C VAL A 172 -11.04 -9.76 5.26
N HIS A 173 -10.94 -11.08 5.32
CA HIS A 173 -11.30 -11.85 6.52
C HIS A 173 -10.39 -11.51 7.71
N ALA A 174 -9.08 -11.46 7.49
CA ALA A 174 -8.09 -11.17 8.51
C ALA A 174 -8.25 -9.76 9.10
N ILE A 175 -8.65 -8.77 8.31
CA ILE A 175 -8.74 -7.38 8.77
C ILE A 175 -10.10 -7.09 9.41
N LYS A 176 -10.06 -6.70 10.68
CA LYS A 176 -11.18 -6.08 11.41
C LYS A 176 -11.03 -4.57 11.35
N SER A 177 -11.84 -3.94 10.51
CA SER A 177 -11.81 -2.50 10.25
C SER A 177 -12.83 -1.73 11.10
N SER A 178 -12.84 -0.40 10.98
CA SER A 178 -13.90 0.43 11.57
C SER A 178 -15.25 0.17 10.91
N ASN A 179 -16.35 0.48 11.62
CA ASN A 179 -17.70 0.39 11.04
C ASN A 179 -17.90 1.34 9.84
N HIS A 180 -17.06 2.36 9.69
CA HIS A 180 -17.09 3.32 8.58
C HIS A 180 -16.19 2.92 7.41
N CYS A 181 -15.62 1.70 7.43
CA CYS A 181 -14.70 1.27 6.40
C CYS A 181 -15.42 1.00 5.08
N THR A 182 -14.98 1.66 4.02
CA THR A 182 -15.39 1.38 2.64
C THR A 182 -14.53 0.25 2.08
N LEU A 183 -15.17 -0.79 1.57
CA LEU A 183 -14.52 -1.88 0.83
C LEU A 183 -14.69 -1.63 -0.67
N ILE A 184 -13.58 -1.50 -1.38
CA ILE A 184 -13.53 -1.50 -2.84
C ILE A 184 -12.79 -2.76 -3.26
N TRP A 185 -13.44 -3.60 -4.07
CA TRP A 185 -12.86 -4.83 -4.55
C TRP A 185 -12.97 -4.91 -6.07
N ALA A 186 -11.83 -4.99 -6.73
CA ALA A 186 -11.71 -5.38 -8.12
C ALA A 186 -10.91 -6.69 -8.23
N SER A 187 -11.35 -7.65 -9.06
CA SER A 187 -10.56 -8.84 -9.38
C SER A 187 -10.10 -8.73 -10.83
N PRO A 188 -8.80 -8.51 -11.10
CA PRO A 188 -8.30 -8.46 -12.46
C PRO A 188 -8.44 -9.85 -13.09
N ALA A 189 -9.27 -9.96 -14.13
CA ALA A 189 -9.62 -11.17 -14.88
C ALA A 189 -10.03 -12.37 -14.01
N ILE A 190 -11.32 -12.68 -14.02
CA ILE A 190 -11.83 -13.95 -13.49
C ILE A 190 -11.24 -15.03 -14.39
N ASP A 191 -10.38 -15.91 -13.86
CA ASP A 191 -10.23 -17.24 -14.47
C ASP A 191 -11.65 -17.76 -14.63
N PHE A 192 -12.11 -17.97 -15.87
CA PHE A 192 -13.53 -18.18 -16.23
C PHE A 192 -14.22 -19.38 -15.54
N GLY A 193 -13.55 -20.04 -14.60
CA GLY A 193 -14.15 -21.01 -13.70
C GLY A 193 -15.17 -20.37 -12.76
N ILE A 194 -16.29 -21.07 -12.59
CA ILE A 194 -17.28 -20.76 -11.57
C ILE A 194 -16.58 -20.84 -10.21
N PRO A 195 -16.67 -19.81 -9.35
CA PRO A 195 -16.11 -19.88 -8.00
C PRO A 195 -16.68 -21.07 -7.23
N ALA A 196 -15.85 -21.77 -6.46
CA ALA A 196 -16.32 -22.81 -5.55
C ALA A 196 -17.37 -22.24 -4.58
N GLN A 197 -18.33 -23.07 -4.16
CA GLN A 197 -19.45 -22.66 -3.31
C GLN A 197 -18.98 -21.99 -2.00
N GLU A 198 -17.86 -22.46 -1.45
CA GLU A 198 -17.21 -21.93 -0.26
C GLU A 198 -16.75 -20.48 -0.45
N ALA A 199 -16.24 -20.16 -1.65
CA ALA A 199 -15.83 -18.81 -2.01
C ALA A 199 -17.04 -17.87 -2.09
N ILE A 200 -18.18 -18.35 -2.63
CA ILE A 200 -19.43 -17.58 -2.67
C ILE A 200 -19.91 -17.26 -1.24
N TYR A 201 -19.91 -18.24 -0.34
CA TYR A 201 -20.26 -18.01 1.05
C TYR A 201 -19.31 -17.04 1.75
N ALA A 202 -18.00 -17.14 1.48
CA ALA A 202 -17.00 -16.22 2.02
C ALA A 202 -17.24 -14.77 1.52
N ILE A 203 -17.47 -14.58 0.23
CA ILE A 203 -17.83 -13.27 -0.36
C ILE A 203 -19.09 -12.72 0.30
N ARG A 204 -20.15 -13.54 0.41
CA ARG A 204 -21.41 -13.11 1.03
C ARG A 204 -21.21 -12.64 2.46
N ARG A 205 -20.43 -13.37 3.27
CA ARG A 205 -20.12 -12.98 4.66
C ARG A 205 -19.37 -11.65 4.71
N VAL A 206 -18.39 -11.47 3.83
CA VAL A 206 -17.64 -10.21 3.72
C VAL A 206 -18.57 -9.05 3.36
N LEU A 207 -19.40 -9.20 2.32
CA LEU A 207 -20.32 -8.16 1.88
C LEU A 207 -21.31 -7.76 2.98
N ILE A 208 -21.92 -8.75 3.65
CA ILE A 208 -22.84 -8.51 4.77
C ILE A 208 -22.14 -7.72 5.89
N ARG A 209 -20.91 -8.08 6.25
CA ARG A 209 -20.16 -7.40 7.31
C ARG A 209 -19.92 -5.93 6.98
N TYR A 210 -19.44 -5.62 5.78
CA TYR A 210 -19.16 -4.24 5.38
C TYR A 210 -20.43 -3.43 5.11
N SER A 211 -21.48 -4.04 4.54
CA SER A 211 -22.76 -3.35 4.34
C SER A 211 -23.41 -3.00 5.68
N ASN A 212 -23.41 -3.92 6.64
CA ASN A 212 -23.98 -3.66 7.96
C ASN A 212 -23.24 -2.53 8.67
N GLY A 213 -21.91 -2.52 8.65
CA GLY A 213 -21.11 -1.42 9.21
C GLY A 213 -21.48 -0.07 8.58
N PHE A 214 -21.56 -0.03 7.25
CA PHE A 214 -21.93 1.17 6.51
C PHE A 214 -23.33 1.69 6.88
N PHE A 215 -24.36 0.83 6.83
CA PHE A 215 -25.73 1.24 7.15
C PHE A 215 -25.91 1.62 8.61
N SER A 216 -25.30 0.88 9.55
CA SER A 216 -25.35 1.22 10.98
C SER A 216 -24.73 2.59 11.28
N SER A 217 -23.72 3.01 10.51
CA SER A 217 -23.12 4.33 10.70
C SER A 217 -24.03 5.50 10.29
N GLN A 218 -24.85 5.31 9.26
CA GLN A 218 -25.75 6.35 8.74
C GLN A 218 -26.98 6.54 9.61
N SER A 219 -27.39 5.52 10.37
CA SER A 219 -28.56 5.57 11.23
C SER A 219 -28.35 6.37 12.53
N THR A 220 -27.20 7.04 12.72
CA THR A 220 -26.94 7.89 13.90
C THR A 220 -27.66 9.24 13.73
N PRO A 221 -28.87 9.44 14.28
CA PRO A 221 -29.67 10.64 14.05
C PRO A 221 -29.19 11.68 15.06
N GLY A 222 -28.25 12.54 14.67
CA GLY A 222 -27.74 13.55 15.62
C GLY A 222 -26.58 14.43 15.18
N ALA A 223 -25.99 14.21 14.00
CA ALA A 223 -24.90 15.05 13.51
C ALA A 223 -25.34 15.98 12.36
N LEU A 224 -26.48 16.67 12.52
CA LEU A 224 -26.71 17.94 11.83
C LEU A 224 -25.80 18.98 12.51
N ARG A 225 -24.55 19.06 12.06
CA ARG A 225 -23.74 20.27 12.28
C ARG A 225 -24.22 21.32 11.28
N LEU A 226 -25.13 22.17 11.74
CA LEU A 226 -25.31 23.49 11.15
C LEU A 226 -24.00 24.26 11.35
N ILE A 227 -23.34 24.60 10.24
CA ILE A 227 -22.46 25.77 10.14
C ILE A 227 -23.25 26.78 9.30
#